data_AF-A0A8D8AUJ9-F1
#
_entry.id   AF-A0A8D8AUJ9-F1
#
_cell.length_a   1.000
_cell.length_b   1.000
_cell.length_c   1.000
_cell.angle_alpha   90.00
_cell.angle_beta   90.00
_cell.angle_gamma   90.00
#
_symmetry.space_group_name_H-M   'P 1'
#
loop_
_entity.id
_entity.type
_entity.pdbx_description
1 polymer ?
#
loop_
_entity_poly.entity_id
_entity_poly.type
_entity_poly.pdbx_seq_one_letter_code
_entity_poly.pdbx_strand_id
1 'polypeptide(L)'
;MNPADKAELVKKLTPLQYHVTQEAGTERPFTGKYNKCYDRGTYVCVVCSQELFSSDTKYDSGCGWPAFNDVLDKGKVTLHADASLAGGNLLLLITQPGRVRTEVRCSKCGAHMGHVF
;
A
#
# COMPACT_ATOMS: atom_id res chain seq x y z
N MET A 1 1.87 11.70 14.39
CA MET A 1 1.13 12.42 13.33
C MET A 1 0.57 13.69 13.95
N ASN A 2 0.90 14.87 13.43
CA ASN A 2 0.45 16.14 13.99
C ASN A 2 -1.08 16.24 13.82
N PRO A 3 -1.87 16.61 14.86
CA PRO A 3 -3.33 16.73 14.75
C PRO A 3 -3.80 17.63 13.59
N ALA A 4 -3.02 18.66 13.24
CA ALA A 4 -3.31 19.53 12.10
C ALA A 4 -3.27 18.78 10.75
N ASP A 5 -2.36 17.82 10.59
CA ASP A 5 -2.23 17.03 9.36
C ASP A 5 -3.39 16.05 9.19
N LYS A 6 -3.89 15.49 10.30
CA LYS A 6 -5.03 14.56 10.27
C LYS A 6 -6.31 15.23 9.77
N ALA A 7 -6.62 16.42 10.27
CA ALA A 7 -7.82 17.15 9.86
C ALA A 7 -7.79 17.53 8.37
N GLU A 8 -6.62 17.91 7.86
CA GLU A 8 -6.42 18.21 6.44
C GLU A 8 -6.55 16.97 5.55
N LEU A 9 -5.99 15.83 5.96
CA LEU A 9 -6.08 14.58 5.20
C LEU A 9 -7.51 14.04 5.15
N VAL A 10 -8.26 14.12 6.24
CA VAL A 10 -9.68 13.69 6.28
C VAL A 10 -10.56 14.51 5.32
N LYS A 11 -10.21 15.78 5.07
CA LYS A 11 -10.93 16.62 4.08
C LYS A 11 -10.55 16.30 2.64
N LYS A 12 -9.31 15.88 2.38
CA LYS A 12 -8.77 15.65 1.03
C LYS A 12 -8.99 14.24 0.52
N LEU A 13 -9.02 13.25 1.42
CA LEU A 13 -9.12 11.83 1.09
C LEU A 13 -10.54 11.32 1.30
N THR A 14 -10.93 10.34 0.48
CA THR A 14 -12.14 9.56 0.79
C THR A 14 -11.92 8.73 2.06
N PRO A 15 -13.00 8.28 2.75
CA PRO A 15 -12.85 7.43 3.93
C PRO A 15 -12.00 6.17 3.67
N LEU A 16 -12.19 5.53 2.50
CA LEU A 16 -11.39 4.37 2.11
C LEU A 16 -9.93 4.73 1.87
N GLN A 17 -9.64 5.83 1.18
CA GLN A 17 -8.26 6.29 0.96
C GLN A 17 -7.55 6.60 2.27
N TYR A 18 -8.25 7.26 3.22
CA TYR A 18 -7.69 7.53 4.54
C TYR A 18 -7.41 6.22 5.29
N HIS A 19 -8.39 5.32 5.35
CA HIS A 19 -8.25 4.02 6.02
C HIS A 19 -7.07 3.21 5.46
N VAL A 20 -6.95 3.12 4.13
CA VAL A 20 -5.84 2.40 3.50
C VAL A 20 -4.51 3.12 3.78
N THR A 21 -4.40 4.41 3.45
CA THR A 21 -3.09 5.09 3.44
C THR A 21 -2.57 5.48 4.81
N GLN A 22 -3.44 5.75 5.78
CA GLN A 22 -3.07 6.25 7.11
C GLN A 22 -3.19 5.18 8.20
N GLU A 23 -4.10 4.23 8.05
CA GLU A 23 -4.38 3.18 9.06
C GLU A 23 -3.91 1.79 8.63
N ALA A 24 -3.18 1.70 7.50
CA ALA A 24 -2.72 0.46 6.90
C ALA A 24 -3.84 -0.57 6.66
N GLY A 25 -5.05 -0.05 6.37
CA GLY A 25 -6.18 -0.87 5.95
C GLY A 25 -5.96 -1.48 4.57
N THR A 26 -6.71 -2.54 4.27
CA THR A 26 -6.69 -3.20 2.95
C THR A 26 -8.06 -3.06 2.30
N GLU A 27 -8.13 -2.53 1.09
CA GLU A 27 -9.39 -2.50 0.34
C GLU A 27 -9.89 -3.92 0.02
N ARG A 28 -11.20 -4.09 -0.19
CA ARG A 28 -11.74 -5.40 -0.53
C ARG A 28 -11.18 -5.89 -1.88
N PRO A 29 -10.81 -7.17 -2.02
CA PRO A 29 -10.28 -7.68 -3.27
C PRO A 29 -11.30 -7.50 -4.40
N PHE A 30 -10.81 -7.24 -5.60
CA PHE A 30 -11.57 -7.04 -6.84
C PHE A 30 -12.45 -5.78 -6.88
N THR A 31 -12.41 -4.92 -5.86
CA THR A 31 -13.25 -3.71 -5.81
C THR A 31 -12.53 -2.42 -6.21
N GLY A 32 -11.20 -2.39 -6.12
CA GLY A 32 -10.41 -1.21 -6.44
C GLY A 32 -10.47 -0.85 -7.92
N LYS A 33 -10.72 0.44 -8.21
CA LYS A 33 -10.81 0.97 -9.60
C LYS A 33 -9.57 0.68 -10.46
N TYR A 34 -8.42 0.49 -9.83
CA TYR A 34 -7.15 0.24 -10.52
C TYR A 34 -6.77 -1.24 -10.63
N ASN A 35 -7.54 -2.17 -10.05
CA ASN A 35 -7.24 -3.60 -10.09
C ASN A 35 -7.13 -4.09 -11.55
N LYS A 36 -8.20 -3.87 -12.34
CA LYS A 36 -8.29 -4.25 -13.76
C LYS A 36 -8.12 -3.07 -14.74
N CYS A 37 -7.48 -1.99 -14.30
CA CYS A 37 -7.07 -0.89 -15.19
C CYS A 37 -5.69 -1.19 -15.77
N TYR A 38 -5.54 -1.05 -17.09
CA TYR A 38 -4.28 -1.28 -17.82
C TYR A 38 -3.95 -0.13 -18.78
N ASP A 39 -4.53 1.04 -18.52
CA ASP A 39 -4.23 2.25 -19.31
C ASP A 39 -2.77 2.66 -19.09
N ARG A 40 -2.15 3.17 -20.15
CA ARG A 40 -0.76 3.68 -20.10
C ARG A 40 -0.68 4.91 -19.19
N GLY A 41 0.27 4.92 -18.28
CA GLY A 41 0.53 6.06 -17.41
C GLY A 41 1.31 5.71 -16.15
N THR A 42 1.27 6.64 -15.19
CA THR A 42 2.00 6.56 -13.93
C THR A 42 1.03 6.57 -12.74
N TYR A 43 1.24 5.66 -11.80
CA TYR A 43 0.50 5.62 -10.54
C TYR A 43 1.20 6.50 -9.51
N VAL A 44 0.46 7.48 -9.00
CA VAL A 44 0.96 8.47 -8.04
C VAL A 44 0.37 8.26 -6.65
N CYS A 45 1.11 8.65 -5.62
CA CYS A 45 0.64 8.65 -4.25
C CYS A 45 -0.57 9.58 -4.11
N VAL A 46 -1.73 9.04 -3.72
CA VAL A 46 -2.95 9.85 -3.53
C VAL A 46 -2.80 10.94 -2.44
N VAL A 47 -1.82 10.81 -1.56
CA VAL A 47 -1.57 11.74 -0.44
C VAL A 47 -0.66 12.90 -0.83
N CYS A 48 0.44 12.63 -1.54
CA CYS A 48 1.51 13.61 -1.79
C CYS A 48 1.93 13.76 -3.26
N SER A 49 1.23 13.07 -4.16
CA SER A 49 1.45 13.09 -5.61
C SER A 49 2.81 12.61 -6.09
N GLN A 50 3.60 11.95 -5.24
CA GLN A 50 4.84 11.29 -5.66
C GLN A 50 4.53 10.16 -6.65
N GLU A 51 5.22 10.13 -7.79
CA GLU A 51 5.14 9.03 -8.75
C GLU A 51 5.78 7.76 -8.18
N LEU A 52 5.12 6.61 -8.30
CA LEU A 52 5.56 5.38 -7.62
C LEU A 52 5.72 4.20 -8.57
N PHE A 53 4.73 3.97 -9.44
CA PHE A 53 4.71 2.79 -10.32
C PHE A 53 4.41 3.19 -11.76
N SER A 54 5.00 2.47 -12.71
CA SER A 54 4.66 2.58 -14.13
C SER A 54 3.56 1.58 -14.47
N SER A 55 2.66 1.95 -15.38
CA SER A 55 1.78 0.99 -16.05
C SER A 55 2.55 -0.13 -16.78
N ASP A 56 3.81 0.11 -17.20
CA ASP A 56 4.62 -0.88 -17.91
C ASP A 56 5.05 -2.04 -16.98
N THR A 57 5.11 -1.80 -15.67
CA THR A 57 5.43 -2.83 -14.65
C THR A 57 4.17 -3.47 -14.06
N LYS A 58 2.98 -2.99 -14.45
CA LYS A 58 1.70 -3.52 -13.99
C LYS A 58 1.37 -4.83 -14.71
N TYR A 59 0.86 -5.81 -13.96
CA TYR A 59 0.43 -7.09 -14.52
C TYR A 59 -0.85 -7.60 -13.84
N ASP A 60 -1.47 -8.64 -14.41
CA ASP A 60 -2.60 -9.34 -13.79
C ASP A 60 -2.09 -10.51 -12.95
N SER A 61 -2.05 -10.32 -11.63
CA SER A 61 -1.70 -11.38 -10.69
C SER A 61 -2.87 -12.30 -10.34
N GLY A 62 -4.11 -11.89 -10.66
CA GLY A 62 -5.33 -12.54 -10.18
C GLY A 62 -5.59 -12.40 -8.66
N CYS A 63 -4.75 -11.67 -7.91
CA CYS A 63 -4.87 -11.61 -6.44
C CYS A 63 -6.00 -10.70 -5.94
N GLY A 64 -6.55 -9.83 -6.80
CA GLY A 64 -7.65 -8.92 -6.48
C GLY A 64 -7.23 -7.49 -6.17
N TRP A 65 -5.94 -7.18 -6.20
CA TRP A 65 -5.40 -5.82 -6.05
C TRP A 65 -4.47 -5.46 -7.22
N PRO A 66 -4.26 -4.16 -7.50
CA PRO A 66 -3.25 -3.74 -8.48
C PRO A 66 -1.88 -4.34 -8.14
N ALA A 67 -1.27 -5.04 -9.09
CA ALA A 67 0.02 -5.69 -8.91
C ALA A 67 1.06 -5.13 -9.88
N PHE A 68 2.26 -4.88 -9.37
CA PHE A 68 3.41 -4.37 -10.10
C PHE A 68 4.63 -5.23 -9.79
N ASN A 69 5.48 -5.49 -10.78
CA ASN A 69 6.72 -6.23 -10.58
C ASN A 69 7.91 -5.34 -10.19
N ASP A 70 7.80 -4.03 -10.40
CA ASP A 70 8.80 -3.04 -9.96
C ASP A 70 8.17 -1.66 -9.70
N VAL A 71 8.88 -0.85 -8.91
CA VAL A 71 8.64 0.58 -8.70
C VAL A 71 9.41 1.40 -9.73
N LEU A 72 9.04 2.67 -9.90
CA LEU A 72 9.81 3.59 -10.73
C LEU A 72 11.23 3.83 -10.19
N ASP A 73 11.37 3.86 -8.86
CA ASP A 73 12.64 4.07 -8.17
C ASP A 73 12.53 3.51 -6.75
N LYS A 74 13.52 2.71 -6.32
CA LYS A 74 13.56 2.08 -5.00
C LYS A 74 13.60 3.08 -3.84
N GLY A 75 14.15 4.28 -4.06
CA GLY A 75 14.15 5.38 -3.09
C GLY A 75 12.78 6.07 -2.91
N LYS A 76 11.80 5.78 -3.78
CA LYS A 76 10.44 6.32 -3.68
C LYS A 76 9.53 5.52 -2.75
N VAL A 77 9.98 4.35 -2.28
CA VAL A 77 9.27 3.52 -1.31
C VAL A 77 10.16 3.15 -0.13
N THR A 78 9.55 2.78 0.99
CA THR A 78 10.23 2.19 2.14
C THR A 78 9.58 0.85 2.47
N LEU A 79 10.41 -0.08 2.95
CA LEU A 79 10.00 -1.44 3.29
C LEU A 79 10.00 -1.61 4.81
N HIS A 80 8.91 -2.17 5.34
CA HIS A 80 8.73 -2.36 6.78
C HIS A 80 8.28 -3.80 7.07
N ALA A 81 8.80 -4.41 8.13
CA ALA A 81 8.32 -5.72 8.56
C ALA A 81 6.92 -5.58 9.15
N ASP A 82 5.98 -6.41 8.69
CA ASP A 82 4.59 -6.41 9.13
C ASP A 82 4.16 -7.79 9.66
N ALA A 83 4.02 -7.86 10.98
CA ALA A 83 3.55 -9.04 11.72
C ALA A 83 2.05 -9.01 12.05
N SER A 84 1.28 -8.05 11.51
CA SER A 84 -0.14 -7.86 11.84
C SER A 84 -1.01 -9.09 11.60
N LEU A 85 -0.65 -9.95 10.63
CA LEU A 85 -1.34 -11.23 10.36
C LEU A 85 -1.26 -12.25 11.49
N ALA A 86 -0.28 -12.14 12.39
CA ALA A 86 -0.17 -13.00 13.57
C ALA A 86 -0.97 -12.45 14.78
N GLY A 87 -1.42 -11.19 14.71
CA GLY A 87 -2.06 -10.50 15.82
C GLY A 87 -1.20 -10.52 17.09
N GLY A 88 -1.81 -10.79 18.24
CA GLY A 88 -1.10 -10.95 19.52
C GLY A 88 -0.55 -12.37 19.76
N ASN A 89 -0.67 -13.29 18.81
CA ASN A 89 -0.27 -14.68 19.02
C ASN A 89 1.21 -14.90 18.66
N LEU A 90 2.08 -14.77 19.65
CA LEU A 90 3.52 -14.95 19.49
C LEU A 90 3.90 -16.37 19.00
N LEU A 91 3.11 -17.40 19.33
CA LEU A 91 3.38 -18.76 18.86
C LEU A 91 3.25 -18.88 17.34
N LEU A 92 2.33 -18.12 16.71
CA LEU A 92 2.20 -18.09 15.25
C LEU A 92 3.42 -17.47 14.56
N LEU A 93 4.11 -16.53 15.20
CA LEU A 93 5.33 -15.92 14.64
C LEU A 93 6.50 -16.92 14.60
N ILE A 94 6.59 -17.79 15.59
CA ILE A 94 7.66 -18.81 15.68
C ILE A 94 7.36 -19.98 14.75
N THR A 95 6.11 -20.45 14.74
CA THR A 95 5.72 -21.66 13.99
C THR A 95 5.41 -21.38 12.52
N GLN A 96 5.06 -20.14 12.17
CA GLN A 96 4.72 -19.73 10.80
C GLN A 96 5.40 -18.39 10.45
N PRO A 97 6.74 -18.37 10.30
CA PRO A 97 7.50 -17.13 10.06
C PRO A 97 7.08 -16.41 8.77
N GLY A 98 6.53 -17.12 7.78
CA GLY A 98 5.96 -16.54 6.55
C GLY A 98 4.72 -15.65 6.77
N ARG A 99 4.22 -15.53 8.00
CA ARG A 99 3.20 -14.53 8.37
C ARG A 99 3.77 -13.12 8.50
N VAL A 100 5.09 -12.97 8.66
CA VAL A 100 5.74 -11.66 8.62
C VAL A 100 5.87 -11.25 7.16
N ARG A 101 5.11 -10.23 6.78
CA ARG A 101 5.10 -9.67 5.44
C ARG A 101 6.03 -8.47 5.34
N THR A 102 6.29 -8.02 4.13
CA THR A 102 7.01 -6.76 3.87
C THR A 102 6.03 -5.70 3.39
N GLU A 103 5.70 -4.76 4.26
CA GLU A 103 4.86 -3.61 3.95
C GLU A 103 5.62 -2.59 3.09
N VAL A 104 4.92 -2.05 2.08
CA VAL A 104 5.42 -0.98 1.20
C VAL A 104 4.73 0.33 1.57
N ARG A 105 5.54 1.37 1.86
CA ARG A 105 5.05 2.73 2.14
C ARG A 105 5.71 3.77 1.23
N CYS A 106 5.02 4.88 0.96
CA CYS A 106 5.60 6.06 0.31
C CYS A 106 6.79 6.58 1.11
N SER A 107 7.96 6.77 0.49
CA SER A 107 9.11 7.32 1.20
C SER A 107 8.93 8.79 1.63
N LYS A 108 8.11 9.57 0.90
CA LYS A 108 7.93 11.01 1.15
C LYS A 108 6.90 11.34 2.23
N CYS A 109 5.81 10.59 2.32
CA CYS A 109 4.73 10.89 3.26
C CYS A 109 4.35 9.73 4.19
N GLY A 110 4.98 8.56 4.05
CA GLY A 110 4.72 7.39 4.89
C GLY A 110 3.38 6.69 4.63
N ALA A 111 2.64 7.07 3.58
CA ALA A 111 1.37 6.44 3.24
C ALA A 111 1.54 4.95 2.92
N HIS A 112 0.71 4.11 3.54
CA HIS A 112 0.62 2.67 3.24
C HIS A 112 0.10 2.42 1.82
N MET A 113 0.70 1.43 1.14
CA MET A 113 0.36 1.06 -0.24
C MET A 113 -0.02 -0.40 -0.42
N GLY A 114 0.42 -1.27 0.48
CA GLY A 114 0.25 -2.71 0.40
C GLY A 114 1.51 -3.45 0.83
N HIS A 115 1.76 -4.58 0.21
CA HIS A 115 2.87 -5.48 0.54
C HIS A 115 3.56 -6.01 -0.71
N VAL A 116 4.84 -6.34 -0.57
CA VAL A 116 5.61 -7.10 -1.57
C VAL A 116 5.76 -8.54 -1.06
N PHE A 117 5.61 -9.50 -1.98
CA PHE A 117 5.66 -10.94 -1.74
C PHE A 117 6.64 -11.60 -2.70
#